data_AF-A0A9X3I6U2-F1
#
_entry.id   AF-A0A9X3I6U2-F1
#
_cell.length_a   1.000
_cell.length_b   1.000
_cell.length_c   1.000
_cell.angle_alpha   90.00
_cell.angle_beta   90.00
_cell.angle_gamma   90.00
#
_symmetry.space_group_name_H-M   'P 1'
#
loop_
_entity.id
_entity.type
_entity.pdbx_description
1 polymer ?
#
loop_
_entity_poly.entity_id
_entity_poly.type
_entity_poly.pdbx_seq_one_letter_code
_entity_poly.pdbx_strand_id
1 'polypeptide(L)'
;NARFDKATFTGNARFDKATFTGNAGFGESRWRTLDWSGSRWETTSVITTGLAAERIVLDRVVFEEPVQLELAAASIIMKRTRAAERLHLVVAGAEVDLEDADLPKGSLIEAAPISVPTNDGKGSVPGSGSWVPIPKLRNEHGVIDAPDGMMLHQWLGHVHALLRLDRDLSAALTHAPRASVTSLQRAHIAGTTLSGMDLRACTFTSADGLDELVITGDDILTNNHGERDETRAWPAYGRKWWRTGRRVLHDELTLRTSHATTETSGEPATTPTAPLTHRNVSATYRSLRKALEDSKDEPGAADFYYGEMEMRRLAAKPMSVERWLLTVYWLISGYGLRAWRALAGLVVVIAVAGWCFTKDAWAARTTTKTPTSVNLDTGAITSTAPPPEGLSLARAWLFATQETVALFRPAGLSGVTLASVGHIVDLAVRILGPVLLALAVLAIRNRTKR
;
A
#
# COMPACT_ATOMS: atom_id res chain seq x y z
N ASN A 1 -19.36 -31.13 -24.56
CA ASN A 1 -19.98 -29.80 -24.36
C ASN A 1 -20.97 -29.86 -23.22
N ALA A 2 -20.88 -28.96 -22.25
CA ALA A 2 -21.85 -28.78 -21.19
C ALA A 2 -22.49 -27.39 -21.35
N ARG A 3 -23.82 -27.27 -21.30
CA ARG A 3 -24.51 -25.98 -21.48
C ARG A 3 -25.55 -25.79 -20.39
N PHE A 4 -25.37 -24.73 -19.62
CA PHE A 4 -26.23 -24.24 -18.53
C PHE A 4 -26.66 -22.80 -18.80
N ASP A 5 -26.73 -22.40 -20.06
CA ASP A 5 -27.08 -21.03 -20.45
C ASP A 5 -28.50 -20.71 -19.96
N LYS A 6 -28.67 -19.55 -19.33
CA LYS A 6 -29.93 -19.07 -18.72
C LYS A 6 -30.47 -19.95 -17.59
N ALA A 7 -29.69 -20.92 -17.11
CA ALA A 7 -30.11 -21.79 -16.03
C ALA A 7 -30.13 -21.02 -14.70
N THR A 8 -31.11 -21.35 -13.84
CA THR A 8 -31.24 -20.77 -12.50
C THR A 8 -31.17 -21.86 -11.44
N PHE A 9 -30.19 -21.74 -10.55
CA PHE A 9 -29.97 -22.66 -9.44
C PHE A 9 -30.15 -21.90 -8.12
N THR A 10 -31.27 -22.16 -7.44
CA THR A 10 -31.62 -21.55 -6.14
C THR A 10 -30.91 -22.20 -4.95
N GLY A 11 -30.32 -23.38 -5.17
CA GLY A 11 -29.48 -24.09 -4.21
C GLY A 11 -27.99 -24.03 -4.55
N ASN A 12 -27.20 -24.85 -3.84
CA ASN A 12 -25.77 -25.00 -4.13
C ASN A 12 -25.59 -25.99 -5.27
N ALA A 13 -25.00 -25.55 -6.37
CA ALA A 13 -24.64 -26.41 -7.48
C ALA A 13 -23.15 -26.72 -7.43
N ARG A 14 -22.81 -28.01 -7.44
CA ARG A 14 -21.43 -28.49 -7.31
C ARG A 14 -21.03 -29.27 -8.55
N PHE A 15 -19.89 -28.88 -9.12
CA PHE A 15 -19.16 -29.61 -10.15
C PHE A 15 -17.78 -30.03 -9.61
N ASP A 16 -17.76 -30.54 -8.38
CA ASP A 16 -16.52 -30.94 -7.70
C ASP A 16 -15.78 -32.01 -8.52
N LYS A 17 -14.50 -31.76 -8.79
CA LYS A 17 -13.62 -32.65 -9.59
C LYS A 17 -14.11 -32.97 -10.99
N ALA A 18 -15.03 -32.17 -11.54
CA ALA A 18 -15.45 -32.31 -12.93
C ALA A 18 -14.30 -31.99 -13.88
N THR A 19 -14.23 -32.69 -15.01
CA THR A 19 -13.27 -32.39 -16.09
C THR A 19 -14.04 -31.90 -17.31
N PHE A 20 -13.76 -30.68 -17.76
CA PHE A 20 -14.36 -30.06 -18.94
C PHE A 20 -13.35 -30.09 -20.10
N THR A 21 -13.57 -30.99 -21.05
CA THR A 21 -12.70 -31.19 -22.23
C THR A 21 -13.22 -30.51 -23.51
N GLY A 22 -14.35 -29.83 -23.44
CA GLY A 22 -14.94 -29.13 -24.58
C GLY A 22 -15.79 -27.95 -24.12
N ASN A 23 -16.53 -27.35 -25.04
CA ASN A 23 -17.19 -26.06 -24.79
C ASN A 23 -18.13 -26.15 -23.57
N ALA A 24 -17.99 -25.18 -22.66
CA ALA A 24 -18.78 -25.07 -21.45
C ALA A 24 -19.51 -23.72 -21.44
N GLY A 25 -20.85 -23.76 -21.52
CA GLY A 25 -21.70 -22.57 -21.51
C GLY A 25 -22.36 -22.37 -20.14
N PHE A 26 -22.14 -21.21 -19.55
CA PHE A 26 -22.79 -20.73 -18.33
C PHE A 26 -23.32 -19.30 -18.54
N GLY A 27 -23.58 -18.90 -19.79
CA GLY A 27 -23.99 -17.55 -20.13
C GLY A 27 -25.36 -17.22 -19.52
N GLU A 28 -25.54 -15.99 -19.04
CA GLU A 28 -26.80 -15.51 -18.44
C GLU A 28 -27.36 -16.38 -17.30
N SER A 29 -26.52 -17.20 -16.65
CA SER A 29 -26.96 -18.13 -15.60
C SER A 29 -27.00 -17.46 -14.21
N ARG A 30 -27.83 -18.00 -13.30
CA ARG A 30 -28.05 -17.46 -11.95
C ARG A 30 -27.81 -18.52 -10.90
N TRP A 31 -26.98 -18.23 -9.91
CA TRP A 31 -26.58 -19.21 -8.90
C TRP A 31 -26.67 -18.62 -7.51
N ARG A 32 -27.08 -19.44 -6.54
CA ARG A 32 -26.78 -19.12 -5.15
C ARG A 32 -25.30 -19.36 -4.88
N THR A 33 -24.87 -20.61 -4.98
CA THR A 33 -23.46 -20.98 -4.89
C THR A 33 -23.09 -21.82 -6.09
N LEU A 34 -22.08 -21.36 -6.83
CA LEU A 34 -21.46 -22.11 -7.93
C LEU A 34 -20.11 -22.64 -7.45
N ASP A 35 -20.03 -23.96 -7.30
CA ASP A 35 -18.84 -24.63 -6.79
C ASP A 35 -18.19 -25.46 -7.89
N TRP A 36 -17.03 -24.98 -8.34
CA TRP A 36 -16.15 -25.61 -9.32
C TRP A 36 -14.93 -26.25 -8.66
N SER A 37 -14.94 -26.48 -7.35
CA SER A 37 -13.77 -26.95 -6.61
C SER A 37 -13.13 -28.20 -7.23
N GLY A 38 -11.81 -28.21 -7.35
CA GLY A 38 -11.05 -29.34 -7.89
C GLY A 38 -11.32 -29.66 -9.36
N SER A 39 -12.11 -28.85 -10.08
CA SER A 39 -12.37 -29.08 -11.51
C SER A 39 -11.13 -28.83 -12.37
N ARG A 40 -11.05 -29.56 -13.49
CA ARG A 40 -10.02 -29.39 -14.51
C ARG A 40 -10.65 -28.90 -15.81
N TRP A 41 -10.03 -27.91 -16.43
CA TRP A 41 -10.47 -27.29 -17.68
C TRP A 41 -9.40 -27.46 -18.74
N GLU A 42 -9.71 -28.28 -19.75
CA GLU A 42 -8.88 -28.57 -20.92
C GLU A 42 -9.51 -27.92 -22.17
N THR A 43 -10.04 -26.70 -22.01
CA THR A 43 -10.78 -26.00 -23.05
C THR A 43 -10.58 -24.49 -22.93
N THR A 44 -10.46 -23.82 -24.07
CA THR A 44 -10.43 -22.36 -24.17
C THR A 44 -11.83 -21.74 -24.25
N SER A 45 -12.84 -22.55 -24.58
CA SER A 45 -14.21 -22.06 -24.84
C SER A 45 -15.08 -22.21 -23.59
N VAL A 46 -14.98 -21.21 -22.71
CA VAL A 46 -15.86 -21.06 -21.53
C VAL A 46 -16.64 -19.75 -21.68
N ILE A 47 -17.97 -19.85 -21.73
CA ILE A 47 -18.85 -18.68 -21.85
C ILE A 47 -19.47 -18.41 -20.48
N THR A 48 -19.08 -17.31 -19.85
CA THR A 48 -19.68 -16.87 -18.56
C THR A 48 -20.29 -15.48 -18.65
N THR A 49 -20.42 -14.90 -19.83
CA THR A 49 -21.02 -13.57 -20.02
C THR A 49 -22.39 -13.49 -19.38
N GLY A 50 -22.57 -12.52 -18.48
CA GLY A 50 -23.81 -12.34 -17.73
C GLY A 50 -24.06 -13.38 -16.63
N LEU A 51 -23.08 -14.20 -16.23
CA LEU A 51 -23.17 -15.09 -15.07
C LEU A 51 -23.21 -14.26 -13.77
N ALA A 52 -24.20 -14.54 -12.92
CA ALA A 52 -24.32 -13.92 -11.60
C ALA A 52 -24.51 -14.95 -10.49
N ALA A 53 -23.75 -14.81 -9.41
CA ALA A 53 -23.81 -15.70 -8.26
C ALA A 53 -23.68 -14.95 -6.93
N GLU A 54 -24.21 -15.48 -5.82
CA GLU A 54 -23.89 -14.93 -4.50
C GLU A 54 -22.43 -15.28 -4.14
N ARG A 55 -22.05 -16.55 -4.37
CA ARG A 55 -20.70 -17.07 -4.11
C ARG A 55 -20.22 -17.98 -5.23
N ILE A 56 -18.97 -17.80 -5.63
CA ILE A 56 -18.26 -18.68 -6.57
C ILE A 56 -17.05 -19.29 -5.88
N VAL A 57 -16.91 -20.62 -5.98
CA VAL A 57 -15.79 -21.36 -5.40
C VAL A 57 -15.01 -22.03 -6.52
N LEU A 58 -13.75 -21.65 -6.66
CA LEU A 58 -12.76 -22.09 -7.65
C LEU A 58 -11.54 -22.74 -6.94
N ASP A 59 -11.75 -23.28 -5.74
CA ASP A 59 -10.69 -23.88 -4.92
C ASP A 59 -10.07 -25.11 -5.59
N ARG A 60 -8.74 -25.15 -5.73
CA ARG A 60 -7.99 -26.21 -6.45
C ARG A 60 -8.40 -26.41 -7.91
N VAL A 61 -8.97 -25.39 -8.56
CA VAL A 61 -9.26 -25.45 -10.00
C VAL A 61 -7.97 -25.42 -10.80
N VAL A 62 -7.91 -26.22 -11.86
CA VAL A 62 -6.80 -26.22 -12.81
C VAL A 62 -7.30 -25.82 -14.19
N PHE A 63 -6.75 -24.73 -14.74
CA PHE A 63 -6.94 -24.32 -16.13
C PHE A 63 -5.71 -24.71 -16.92
N GLU A 64 -5.81 -25.72 -17.79
CA GLU A 64 -4.70 -26.19 -18.63
C GLU A 64 -4.54 -25.32 -19.88
N GLU A 65 -5.62 -24.66 -20.30
CA GLU A 65 -5.71 -23.79 -21.48
C GLU A 65 -6.01 -22.34 -21.06
N PRO A 66 -5.68 -21.33 -21.89
CA PRO A 66 -5.99 -19.94 -21.59
C PRO A 66 -7.50 -19.72 -21.54
N VAL A 67 -7.98 -19.09 -20.47
CA VAL A 67 -9.41 -18.92 -20.20
C VAL A 67 -9.74 -17.48 -19.85
N GLN A 68 -10.87 -17.02 -20.36
CA GLN A 68 -11.50 -15.76 -19.95
C GLN A 68 -12.78 -16.06 -19.18
N LEU A 69 -12.90 -15.48 -17.98
CA LEU A 69 -14.05 -15.62 -17.11
C LEU A 69 -14.58 -14.24 -16.73
N GLU A 70 -15.84 -13.99 -17.07
CA GLU A 70 -16.63 -12.86 -16.60
C GLU A 70 -17.54 -13.32 -15.45
N LEU A 71 -17.27 -12.87 -14.23
CA LEU A 71 -17.94 -13.32 -13.02
C LEU A 71 -18.51 -12.13 -12.24
N ALA A 72 -19.83 -12.09 -12.09
CA ALA A 72 -20.50 -11.21 -11.15
C ALA A 72 -20.83 -11.98 -9.87
N ALA A 73 -20.17 -11.66 -8.77
CA ALA A 73 -20.44 -12.28 -7.47
C ALA A 73 -20.10 -11.36 -6.30
N ALA A 74 -20.64 -11.63 -5.11
CA ALA A 74 -20.17 -10.94 -3.91
C ALA A 74 -18.84 -11.52 -3.38
N SER A 75 -18.62 -12.83 -3.58
CA SER A 75 -17.41 -13.50 -3.12
C SER A 75 -16.94 -14.56 -4.11
N ILE A 76 -15.65 -14.51 -4.46
CA ILE A 76 -14.97 -15.47 -5.32
C ILE A 76 -13.78 -16.05 -4.55
N ILE A 77 -13.82 -17.36 -4.30
CA ILE A 77 -12.78 -18.07 -3.56
C ILE A 77 -11.93 -18.85 -4.56
N MET A 78 -10.70 -18.41 -4.80
CA MET A 78 -9.74 -18.99 -5.77
C MET A 78 -8.50 -19.55 -5.07
N LYS A 79 -8.71 -20.28 -3.97
CA LYS A 79 -7.60 -20.85 -3.20
C LYS A 79 -6.94 -21.98 -3.97
N ARG A 80 -5.60 -22.02 -4.01
CA ARG A 80 -4.84 -23.08 -4.68
C ARG A 80 -5.23 -23.31 -6.14
N THR A 81 -5.84 -22.30 -6.78
CA THR A 81 -6.15 -22.34 -8.21
C THR A 81 -4.84 -22.30 -8.99
N ARG A 82 -4.74 -23.07 -10.06
CA ARG A 82 -3.58 -23.10 -10.94
C ARG A 82 -4.01 -22.82 -12.37
N ALA A 83 -3.40 -21.83 -12.99
CA ALA A 83 -3.53 -21.62 -14.42
C ALA A 83 -2.19 -21.99 -15.07
N ALA A 84 -2.20 -22.91 -16.04
CA ALA A 84 -1.01 -23.27 -16.80
C ALA A 84 -0.64 -22.15 -17.79
N GLU A 85 -1.66 -21.49 -18.33
CA GLU A 85 -1.54 -20.36 -19.25
C GLU A 85 -2.31 -19.12 -18.74
N ARG A 86 -2.44 -18.09 -19.60
CA ARG A 86 -3.07 -16.81 -19.27
C ARG A 86 -4.50 -17.00 -18.76
N LEU A 87 -4.75 -16.55 -17.53
CA LEU A 87 -6.08 -16.36 -16.97
C LEU A 87 -6.49 -14.89 -17.10
N HIS A 88 -7.62 -14.65 -17.76
CA HIS A 88 -8.27 -13.33 -17.77
C HIS A 88 -9.56 -13.39 -16.96
N LEU A 89 -9.55 -12.79 -15.78
CA LEU A 89 -10.68 -12.77 -14.87
C LEU A 89 -11.26 -11.35 -14.79
N VAL A 90 -12.51 -11.21 -15.21
CA VAL A 90 -13.29 -9.98 -15.12
C VAL A 90 -14.26 -10.11 -13.94
N VAL A 91 -14.08 -9.27 -12.93
CA VAL A 91 -14.79 -9.37 -11.65
C VAL A 91 -15.72 -8.19 -11.46
N ALA A 92 -17.01 -8.45 -11.30
CA ALA A 92 -17.99 -7.42 -10.98
C ALA A 92 -18.42 -7.52 -9.50
N GLY A 93 -17.93 -6.60 -8.67
CA GLY A 93 -18.39 -6.42 -7.29
C GLY A 93 -17.91 -7.46 -6.25
N ALA A 94 -16.89 -8.25 -6.55
CA ALA A 94 -16.52 -9.37 -5.68
C ALA A 94 -15.30 -9.09 -4.80
N GLU A 95 -15.32 -9.69 -3.61
CA GLU A 95 -14.11 -10.01 -2.85
C GLU A 95 -13.47 -11.28 -3.41
N VAL A 96 -12.20 -11.20 -3.81
CA VAL A 96 -11.44 -12.30 -4.42
C VAL A 96 -10.33 -12.76 -3.47
N ASP A 97 -10.35 -14.04 -3.10
CA ASP A 97 -9.32 -14.69 -2.29
C ASP A 97 -8.44 -15.58 -3.19
N LEU A 98 -7.16 -15.25 -3.32
CA LEU A 98 -6.16 -15.92 -4.16
C LEU A 98 -5.08 -16.63 -3.32
N GLU A 99 -5.39 -17.02 -2.08
CA GLU A 99 -4.44 -17.74 -1.23
C GLU A 99 -3.89 -19.01 -1.92
N ASP A 100 -2.57 -19.18 -1.93
CA ASP A 100 -1.86 -20.28 -2.61
C ASP A 100 -2.13 -20.41 -4.13
N ALA A 101 -2.70 -19.38 -4.78
CA ALA A 101 -2.95 -19.42 -6.22
C ALA A 101 -1.66 -19.30 -7.04
N ASP A 102 -1.63 -19.95 -8.19
CA ASP A 102 -0.53 -19.91 -9.15
C ASP A 102 -1.02 -19.31 -10.47
N LEU A 103 -0.62 -18.06 -10.72
CA LEU A 103 -1.00 -17.29 -11.89
C LEU A 103 0.23 -17.01 -12.75
N PRO A 104 0.25 -17.48 -14.02
CA PRO A 104 1.39 -17.29 -14.88
C PRO A 104 1.43 -15.86 -15.41
N LYS A 105 2.61 -15.48 -15.91
CA LYS A 105 2.87 -14.17 -16.49
C LYS A 105 1.87 -13.84 -17.61
N GLY A 106 1.38 -12.61 -17.59
CA GLY A 106 0.39 -12.12 -18.54
C GLY A 106 -1.06 -12.40 -18.13
N SER A 107 -1.31 -13.03 -16.99
CA SER A 107 -2.66 -13.11 -16.40
C SER A 107 -3.17 -11.72 -16.02
N LEU A 108 -4.47 -11.51 -16.14
CA LEU A 108 -5.14 -10.23 -15.92
C LEU A 108 -6.37 -10.46 -15.04
N ILE A 109 -6.42 -9.76 -13.90
CA ILE A 109 -7.62 -9.67 -13.08
C ILE A 109 -8.07 -8.22 -13.12
N GLU A 110 -9.26 -7.98 -13.66
CA GLU A 110 -9.81 -6.63 -13.80
C GLU A 110 -11.17 -6.48 -13.12
N ALA A 111 -11.35 -5.34 -12.47
CA ALA A 111 -12.62 -4.92 -11.94
C ALA A 111 -13.51 -4.42 -13.10
N ALA A 112 -14.72 -4.95 -13.19
CA ALA A 112 -15.77 -4.45 -14.07
C ALA A 112 -16.88 -3.78 -13.26
N PRO A 113 -17.55 -2.75 -13.80
CA PRO A 113 -18.75 -2.21 -13.19
C PRO A 113 -19.85 -3.27 -13.17
N ILE A 114 -20.63 -3.27 -12.10
CA ILE A 114 -21.77 -4.17 -11.97
C ILE A 114 -22.87 -3.70 -12.92
N SER A 115 -23.13 -4.46 -13.97
CA SER A 115 -24.28 -4.24 -14.84
C SER A 115 -25.53 -4.81 -14.16
N VAL A 116 -26.27 -3.97 -13.43
CA VAL A 116 -27.58 -4.33 -12.90
C VAL A 116 -28.51 -4.58 -14.08
N PRO A 117 -29.22 -5.72 -14.14
CA PRO A 117 -30.10 -6.02 -15.26
C PRO A 117 -31.24 -5.00 -15.35
N THR A 118 -31.34 -4.31 -16.48
CA THR A 118 -32.52 -3.51 -16.85
C THR A 118 -33.57 -4.43 -17.48
N ASN A 119 -34.80 -4.37 -16.95
CA ASN A 119 -35.90 -5.19 -17.43
C ASN A 119 -36.50 -4.56 -18.70
N ASP A 120 -36.05 -5.02 -19.88
CA ASP A 120 -36.48 -4.44 -21.17
C ASP A 120 -37.57 -5.27 -21.89
N GLY A 121 -38.19 -6.29 -21.25
CA GLY A 121 -39.03 -7.28 -21.96
C GLY A 121 -40.28 -7.82 -21.23
N LYS A 122 -41.36 -7.97 -22.00
CA LYS A 122 -42.71 -8.44 -21.62
C LYS A 122 -42.70 -9.67 -20.70
N GLY A 123 -43.09 -9.48 -19.43
CA GLY A 123 -43.31 -10.59 -18.50
C GLY A 123 -42.95 -10.28 -17.06
N SER A 124 -42.02 -9.35 -16.86
CA SER A 124 -41.53 -8.89 -15.56
C SER A 124 -42.29 -7.66 -15.06
N VAL A 125 -42.23 -7.40 -13.75
CA VAL A 125 -42.76 -6.17 -13.14
C VAL A 125 -41.95 -4.98 -13.70
N PRO A 126 -42.59 -3.98 -14.33
CA PRO A 126 -41.87 -2.82 -14.87
C PRO A 126 -41.16 -2.05 -13.75
N GLY A 127 -39.88 -1.73 -13.94
CA GLY A 127 -39.12 -0.84 -13.05
C GLY A 127 -38.31 -1.49 -11.92
N SER A 128 -38.38 -2.81 -11.71
CA SER A 128 -37.43 -3.52 -10.84
C SER A 128 -36.43 -4.28 -11.70
N GLY A 129 -35.15 -3.89 -11.68
CA GLY A 129 -34.09 -4.68 -12.29
C GLY A 129 -33.96 -6.02 -11.56
N SER A 130 -34.54 -7.08 -12.11
CA SER A 130 -34.58 -8.41 -11.50
C SER A 130 -33.45 -9.23 -12.10
N TRP A 131 -32.61 -9.83 -11.26
CA TRP A 131 -31.56 -10.75 -11.70
C TRP A 131 -32.16 -12.06 -12.18
N VAL A 132 -33.16 -12.56 -11.46
CA VAL A 132 -33.79 -13.84 -11.76
C VAL A 132 -35.09 -13.59 -12.53
N PRO A 133 -35.39 -14.35 -13.61
CA PRO A 133 -36.69 -14.30 -14.25
C PRO A 133 -37.74 -14.92 -13.33
N ILE A 134 -38.54 -14.07 -12.66
CA ILE A 134 -39.60 -14.51 -11.76
C ILE A 134 -40.89 -14.73 -12.57
N PRO A 135 -41.49 -15.93 -12.52
CA PRO A 135 -42.76 -16.19 -13.18
C PRO A 135 -43.91 -15.34 -12.62
N LYS A 136 -44.88 -14.98 -13.48
CA LYS A 136 -46.10 -14.32 -13.02
C LYS A 136 -46.90 -15.28 -12.13
N LEU A 137 -47.16 -14.87 -10.90
CA LEU A 137 -47.98 -15.62 -9.96
C LEU A 137 -49.46 -15.65 -10.35
N ARG A 138 -49.93 -14.60 -11.03
CA ARG A 138 -51.33 -14.47 -11.46
C ARG A 138 -51.43 -14.61 -12.98
N ASN A 139 -52.41 -15.37 -13.43
CA ASN A 139 -52.79 -15.44 -14.84
C ASN A 139 -53.53 -14.16 -15.28
N GLU A 140 -53.93 -14.10 -16.55
CA GLU A 140 -54.64 -12.94 -17.14
C GLU A 140 -55.97 -12.60 -16.43
N HIS A 141 -56.55 -13.58 -15.72
CA HIS A 141 -57.78 -13.45 -14.96
C HIS A 141 -57.54 -13.06 -13.49
N GLY A 142 -56.29 -12.81 -13.10
CA GLY A 142 -55.92 -12.42 -11.73
C GLY A 142 -55.90 -13.57 -10.72
N VAL A 143 -56.07 -14.82 -11.16
CA VAL A 143 -56.07 -16.02 -10.31
C VAL A 143 -54.65 -16.56 -10.18
N ILE A 144 -54.29 -17.03 -8.97
CA ILE A 144 -53.02 -17.72 -8.76
C ILE A 144 -53.15 -19.11 -9.38
N ASP A 145 -52.33 -19.38 -10.39
CA ASP A 145 -52.38 -20.62 -11.14
C ASP A 145 -50.99 -21.26 -11.19
N ALA A 146 -50.96 -22.58 -10.99
CA ALA A 146 -49.74 -23.37 -11.09
C ALA A 146 -49.64 -23.96 -12.50
N PRO A 147 -48.42 -24.11 -13.05
CA PRO A 147 -48.26 -24.76 -14.34
C PRO A 147 -48.79 -26.20 -14.31
N ASP A 148 -49.31 -26.65 -15.46
CA ASP A 148 -49.90 -27.97 -15.64
C ASP A 148 -48.96 -29.08 -15.12
N GLY A 149 -49.49 -29.96 -14.27
CA GLY A 149 -48.76 -31.09 -13.71
C GLY A 149 -47.98 -30.80 -12.41
N MET A 150 -48.04 -29.57 -11.87
CA MET A 150 -47.40 -29.22 -10.59
C MET A 150 -48.44 -28.87 -9.52
N MET A 151 -48.23 -29.36 -8.29
CA MET A 151 -49.09 -28.96 -7.16
C MET A 151 -48.83 -27.51 -6.74
N LEU A 152 -49.89 -26.78 -6.39
CA LEU A 152 -49.83 -25.36 -6.01
C LEU A 152 -48.77 -25.07 -4.93
N HIS A 153 -48.65 -25.90 -3.90
CA HIS A 153 -47.66 -25.70 -2.84
C HIS A 153 -46.21 -25.87 -3.33
N GLN A 154 -45.95 -26.80 -4.26
CA GLN A 154 -44.63 -26.99 -4.87
C GLN A 154 -44.28 -25.82 -5.77
N TRP A 155 -45.26 -25.34 -6.55
CA TRP A 155 -45.12 -24.16 -7.39
C TRP A 155 -44.80 -22.91 -6.55
N LEU A 156 -45.57 -22.65 -5.50
CA LEU A 156 -45.33 -21.54 -4.58
C LEU A 156 -43.96 -21.65 -3.91
N GLY A 157 -43.54 -22.87 -3.53
CA GLY A 157 -42.20 -23.14 -3.01
C GLY A 157 -41.09 -22.78 -4.00
N HIS A 158 -41.27 -23.15 -5.29
CA HIS A 158 -40.33 -22.82 -6.36
C HIS A 158 -40.24 -21.30 -6.60
N VAL A 159 -41.37 -20.61 -6.73
CA VAL A 159 -41.41 -19.14 -6.92
C VAL A 159 -40.77 -18.42 -5.74
N HIS A 160 -41.05 -18.87 -4.51
CA HIS A 160 -40.43 -18.30 -3.32
C HIS A 160 -38.91 -18.52 -3.28
N ALA A 161 -38.40 -19.65 -3.78
CA ALA A 161 -36.96 -19.87 -3.91
C ALA A 161 -36.32 -18.92 -4.94
N LEU A 162 -36.99 -18.65 -6.07
CA LEU A 162 -36.52 -17.69 -7.07
C LEU A 162 -36.51 -16.26 -6.51
N LEU A 163 -37.57 -15.85 -5.81
CA LEU A 163 -37.65 -14.55 -5.15
C LEU A 163 -36.55 -14.35 -4.09
N ARG A 164 -36.26 -15.40 -3.31
CA ARG A 164 -35.14 -15.37 -2.35
C ARG A 164 -33.81 -15.17 -3.06
N LEU A 165 -33.55 -15.95 -4.12
CA LEU A 165 -32.32 -15.82 -4.89
C LEU A 165 -32.19 -14.41 -5.51
N ASP A 166 -33.27 -13.87 -6.09
CA ASP A 166 -33.26 -12.53 -6.68
C ASP A 166 -32.94 -11.46 -5.65
N ARG A 167 -33.57 -11.54 -4.47
CA ARG A 167 -33.30 -10.63 -3.36
C ARG A 167 -31.86 -10.76 -2.86
N ASP A 168 -31.37 -11.98 -2.70
CA ASP A 168 -30.03 -12.25 -2.18
C ASP A 168 -28.97 -11.78 -3.20
N LEU A 169 -29.15 -12.03 -4.50
CA LEU A 169 -28.30 -11.50 -5.59
C LEU A 169 -28.36 -9.98 -5.67
N SER A 170 -29.56 -9.41 -5.57
CA SER A 170 -29.73 -7.96 -5.56
C SER A 170 -28.98 -7.36 -4.38
N ALA A 171 -29.15 -7.89 -3.16
CA ALA A 171 -28.44 -7.40 -1.98
C ALA A 171 -26.92 -7.54 -2.14
N ALA A 172 -26.46 -8.72 -2.60
CA ALA A 172 -25.05 -9.03 -2.80
C ALA A 172 -24.37 -8.11 -3.82
N LEU A 173 -25.00 -7.87 -4.98
CA LEU A 173 -24.41 -7.13 -6.10
C LEU A 173 -24.71 -5.63 -6.10
N THR A 174 -25.79 -5.17 -5.46
CA THR A 174 -26.05 -3.71 -5.36
C THR A 174 -25.24 -3.04 -4.26
N HIS A 175 -24.95 -3.76 -3.17
CA HIS A 175 -24.16 -3.27 -2.04
C HIS A 175 -22.74 -3.84 -2.03
N ALA A 176 -22.35 -4.52 -3.10
CA ALA A 176 -21.02 -5.07 -3.27
C ALA A 176 -19.96 -3.96 -3.07
N PRO A 177 -18.95 -4.19 -2.22
CA PRO A 177 -17.78 -3.31 -2.20
C PRO A 177 -17.14 -3.32 -3.60
N ARG A 178 -16.33 -2.28 -3.90
CA ARG A 178 -15.50 -2.30 -5.11
C ARG A 178 -14.77 -3.64 -5.19
N ALA A 179 -14.64 -4.19 -6.40
CA ALA A 179 -13.96 -5.46 -6.59
C ALA A 179 -12.59 -5.40 -5.91
N SER A 180 -12.32 -6.33 -5.01
CA SER A 180 -11.17 -6.26 -4.11
C SER A 180 -10.48 -7.61 -4.00
N VAL A 181 -9.18 -7.61 -3.72
CA VAL A 181 -8.44 -8.84 -3.43
C VAL A 181 -8.15 -8.88 -1.94
N THR A 182 -8.62 -9.91 -1.26
CA THR A 182 -8.52 -10.06 0.21
C THR A 182 -7.24 -10.77 0.63
N SER A 183 -6.73 -11.67 -0.20
CA SER A 183 -5.52 -12.44 0.10
C SER A 183 -4.75 -12.79 -1.16
N LEU A 184 -3.44 -12.56 -1.11
CA LEU A 184 -2.42 -13.06 -2.02
C LEU A 184 -1.41 -13.92 -1.25
N GLN A 185 -1.76 -14.38 -0.06
CA GLN A 185 -0.87 -15.13 0.81
C GLN A 185 -0.34 -16.38 0.08
N ARG A 186 0.98 -16.53 0.02
CA ARG A 186 1.69 -17.65 -0.66
C ARG A 186 1.31 -17.83 -2.14
N ALA A 187 0.68 -16.84 -2.76
CA ALA A 187 0.35 -16.87 -4.17
C ALA A 187 1.60 -16.59 -5.03
N HIS A 188 1.69 -17.22 -6.19
CA HIS A 188 2.67 -16.88 -7.23
C HIS A 188 1.98 -16.01 -8.28
N ILE A 189 2.39 -14.74 -8.39
CA ILE A 189 1.72 -13.72 -9.23
C ILE A 189 2.70 -12.93 -10.11
N ALA A 190 3.82 -13.55 -10.47
CA ALA A 190 4.85 -12.92 -11.30
C ALA A 190 4.28 -12.48 -12.65
N GLY A 191 4.34 -11.18 -12.95
CA GLY A 191 3.87 -10.63 -14.23
C GLY A 191 2.35 -10.68 -14.41
N THR A 192 1.59 -10.80 -13.32
CA THR A 192 0.13 -10.65 -13.33
C THR A 192 -0.26 -9.17 -13.26
N THR A 193 -1.34 -8.79 -13.91
CA THR A 193 -1.90 -7.43 -13.84
C THR A 193 -3.18 -7.43 -13.01
N LEU A 194 -3.25 -6.55 -12.01
CA LEU A 194 -4.45 -6.24 -11.24
C LEU A 194 -4.94 -4.85 -11.65
N SER A 195 -6.10 -4.79 -12.31
CA SER A 195 -6.67 -3.55 -12.86
C SER A 195 -7.95 -3.17 -12.13
N GLY A 196 -7.98 -1.98 -11.52
CA GLY A 196 -9.17 -1.45 -10.84
C GLY A 196 -9.60 -2.20 -9.57
N MET A 197 -8.80 -3.16 -9.12
CA MET A 197 -9.06 -3.96 -7.91
C MET A 197 -8.60 -3.21 -6.66
N ASP A 198 -9.39 -3.21 -5.58
CA ASP A 198 -8.99 -2.67 -4.27
C ASP A 198 -8.13 -3.69 -3.49
N LEU A 199 -6.97 -3.25 -2.99
CA LEU A 199 -5.98 -4.06 -2.26
C LEU A 199 -5.79 -3.59 -0.81
N ARG A 200 -6.66 -2.70 -0.30
CA ARG A 200 -6.57 -2.15 1.07
C ARG A 200 -6.60 -3.21 2.16
N ALA A 201 -7.47 -4.21 2.02
CA ALA A 201 -7.58 -5.33 2.96
C ALA A 201 -6.73 -6.55 2.56
N CYS A 202 -5.85 -6.41 1.56
CA CYS A 202 -5.13 -7.54 0.99
C CYS A 202 -3.96 -8.00 1.88
N THR A 203 -3.91 -9.30 2.17
CA THR A 203 -2.76 -9.92 2.83
C THR A 203 -1.72 -10.40 1.81
N PHE A 204 -0.46 -10.01 1.99
CA PHE A 204 0.64 -10.28 1.04
C PHE A 204 1.69 -11.25 1.59
N THR A 205 1.36 -11.93 2.69
CA THR A 205 2.32 -12.72 3.44
C THR A 205 2.92 -13.84 2.59
N SER A 206 4.24 -13.82 2.41
CA SER A 206 4.98 -14.82 1.62
C SER A 206 4.50 -14.99 0.17
N ALA A 207 3.87 -13.96 -0.42
CA ALA A 207 3.56 -13.96 -1.85
C ALA A 207 4.85 -13.86 -2.68
N ASP A 208 4.86 -14.55 -3.82
CA ASP A 208 5.99 -14.63 -4.74
C ASP A 208 5.70 -13.88 -6.06
N GLY A 209 6.74 -13.35 -6.70
CA GLY A 209 6.59 -12.58 -7.94
C GLY A 209 5.97 -11.18 -7.78
N LEU A 210 5.89 -10.67 -6.54
CA LEU A 210 5.34 -9.33 -6.24
C LEU A 210 6.11 -8.18 -6.92
N ASP A 211 7.36 -8.40 -7.32
CA ASP A 211 8.18 -7.40 -8.00
C ASP A 211 7.88 -7.27 -9.49
N GLU A 212 7.19 -8.23 -10.10
CA GLU A 212 6.66 -8.15 -11.46
C GLU A 212 5.15 -7.88 -11.51
N LEU A 213 4.50 -7.67 -10.36
CA LEU A 213 3.05 -7.41 -10.27
C LEU A 213 2.73 -6.02 -10.84
N VAL A 214 1.84 -5.96 -11.83
CA VAL A 214 1.38 -4.68 -12.38
C VAL A 214 0.07 -4.28 -11.72
N ILE A 215 0.04 -3.14 -11.04
CA ILE A 215 -1.16 -2.60 -10.41
C ILE A 215 -1.59 -1.36 -11.19
N THR A 216 -2.81 -1.37 -11.74
CA THR A 216 -3.35 -0.27 -12.56
C THR A 216 -4.66 0.23 -11.97
N GLY A 217 -4.79 1.54 -11.78
CA GLY A 217 -6.00 2.19 -11.29
C GLY A 217 -5.75 3.09 -10.08
N ASP A 218 -6.70 3.99 -9.82
CA ASP A 218 -6.59 4.97 -8.75
C ASP A 218 -6.97 4.34 -7.39
N ASP A 219 -6.20 4.67 -6.35
CA ASP A 219 -6.55 4.43 -4.93
C ASP A 219 -6.57 2.98 -4.42
N ILE A 220 -5.81 2.09 -5.07
CA ILE A 220 -5.81 0.63 -4.84
C ILE A 220 -5.17 0.20 -3.51
N LEU A 221 -4.18 0.95 -2.98
CA LEU A 221 -3.39 0.56 -1.80
C LEU A 221 -3.54 1.52 -0.61
N THR A 222 -4.53 2.43 -0.64
CA THR A 222 -4.67 3.49 0.36
C THR A 222 -5.41 3.03 1.61
N ASN A 223 -4.69 2.41 2.55
CA ASN A 223 -5.17 2.30 3.92
C ASN A 223 -5.01 3.64 4.63
N ASN A 224 -6.09 4.42 4.64
CA ASN A 224 -6.11 5.68 5.34
C ASN A 224 -6.14 5.39 6.85
N HIS A 225 -5.00 5.53 7.52
CA HIS A 225 -4.91 5.48 8.98
C HIS A 225 -5.68 6.65 9.66
N GLY A 226 -6.43 7.45 8.89
CA GLY A 226 -7.22 8.60 9.35
C GLY A 226 -8.66 8.29 9.76
N GLU A 227 -9.26 7.15 9.36
CA GLU A 227 -10.70 6.92 9.60
C GLU A 227 -11.00 6.26 10.95
N ARG A 228 -10.04 5.52 11.54
CA ARG A 228 -10.19 4.94 12.89
C ARG A 228 -9.88 5.89 14.05
N ASP A 229 -9.44 7.13 13.78
CA ASP A 229 -9.16 8.12 14.83
C ASP A 229 -10.34 9.09 15.06
N GLU A 230 -11.45 8.96 14.31
CA GLU A 230 -12.70 9.70 14.58
C GLU A 230 -13.50 9.13 15.76
N THR A 231 -13.24 7.88 16.16
CA THR A 231 -13.94 7.22 17.28
C THR A 231 -13.22 7.38 18.63
N ARG A 232 -12.06 8.06 18.68
CA ARG A 232 -11.43 8.46 19.95
C ARG A 232 -11.83 9.89 20.31
N ALA A 233 -12.62 10.02 21.37
CA ALA A 233 -13.19 11.25 21.92
C ALA A 233 -12.17 12.31 22.43
N TRP A 234 -10.90 12.25 22.03
CA TRP A 234 -9.87 13.23 22.42
C TRP A 234 -8.96 13.50 21.22
N PRO A 235 -9.07 14.67 20.57
CA PRO A 235 -8.27 14.95 19.40
C PRO A 235 -6.84 15.24 19.84
N ALA A 236 -5.93 14.33 19.53
CA ALA A 236 -4.48 14.52 19.67
C ALA A 236 -3.97 15.56 18.66
N TYR A 237 -4.36 16.84 18.84
CA TYR A 237 -4.06 17.98 17.97
C TYR A 237 -2.56 18.23 17.74
N GLY A 238 -1.67 17.67 18.58
CA GLY A 238 -0.22 17.88 18.46
C GLY A 238 0.55 16.89 17.58
N ARG A 239 -0.01 15.71 17.26
CA ARG A 239 0.72 14.64 16.53
C ARG A 239 0.40 14.54 15.03
N LYS A 240 -0.52 15.38 14.51
CA LYS A 240 -0.94 15.34 13.10
C LYS A 240 0.08 15.97 12.12
N TRP A 241 0.73 17.07 12.48
CA TRP A 241 1.67 17.77 11.55
C TRP A 241 2.96 17.01 11.23
N TRP A 242 3.37 16.04 12.08
CA TRP A 242 4.56 15.21 11.84
C TRP A 242 4.24 13.91 11.07
N ARG A 243 2.98 13.45 11.09
CA ARG A 243 2.54 12.20 10.44
C ARG A 243 1.77 12.52 9.16
N THR A 244 2.52 12.82 8.10
CA THR A 244 1.98 12.84 6.74
C THR A 244 1.40 11.46 6.41
N GLY A 245 0.21 11.41 5.82
CA GLY A 245 -0.42 10.18 5.35
C GLY A 245 0.50 9.46 4.35
N ARG A 246 0.62 8.14 4.50
CA ARG A 246 1.34 7.24 3.58
C ARG A 246 0.44 6.05 3.26
N ARG A 247 0.63 5.41 2.10
CA ARG A 247 0.08 4.07 1.84
C ARG A 247 0.67 3.06 2.83
N VAL A 248 -0.17 2.22 3.43
CA VAL A 248 0.23 1.22 4.44
C VAL A 248 -0.34 -0.14 4.06
N LEU A 249 0.49 -1.18 4.11
CA LEU A 249 0.05 -2.55 3.86
C LEU A 249 -0.84 -3.06 5.00
N HIS A 250 -1.85 -3.87 4.66
CA HIS A 250 -2.70 -4.53 5.66
C HIS A 250 -1.86 -5.37 6.65
N ASP A 251 -0.86 -6.09 6.15
CA ASP A 251 0.09 -6.88 6.95
C ASP A 251 0.77 -6.04 8.06
N GLU A 252 1.12 -4.78 7.77
CA GLU A 252 1.69 -3.89 8.80
C GLU A 252 0.66 -3.54 9.89
N LEU A 253 -0.60 -3.30 9.51
CA LEU A 253 -1.67 -3.01 10.46
C LEU A 253 -1.91 -4.21 11.38
N THR A 254 -1.97 -5.41 10.80
CA THR A 254 -2.13 -6.67 11.53
C THR A 254 -0.96 -6.95 12.47
N LEU A 255 0.27 -6.64 12.04
CA LEU A 255 1.45 -6.75 12.89
C LEU A 255 1.36 -5.82 14.11
N ARG A 256 0.91 -4.58 13.90
CA ARG A 256 0.79 -3.56 14.96
C ARG A 256 -0.33 -3.88 15.95
N THR A 257 -1.47 -4.40 15.49
CA THR A 257 -2.58 -4.80 16.38
C THR A 257 -2.22 -6.04 17.20
N SER A 258 -1.58 -7.04 16.58
CA SER A 258 -1.17 -8.28 17.26
C SER A 258 -0.23 -8.01 18.44
N HIS A 259 0.68 -7.05 18.30
CA HIS A 259 1.57 -6.62 19.39
C HIS A 259 0.82 -5.93 20.55
N ALA A 260 -0.27 -5.21 20.27
CA ALA A 260 -1.08 -4.58 21.32
C ALA A 260 -1.93 -5.60 22.11
N THR A 261 -2.40 -6.66 21.45
CA THR A 261 -3.22 -7.71 22.09
C THR A 261 -2.38 -8.66 22.94
N THR A 262 -1.14 -8.95 22.53
CA THR A 262 -0.23 -9.83 23.28
C THR A 262 0.16 -9.26 24.66
N GLU A 263 0.12 -7.93 24.83
CA GLU A 263 0.33 -7.29 26.15
C GLU A 263 -0.90 -7.39 27.08
N THR A 264 -2.09 -7.72 26.56
CA THR A 264 -3.35 -7.67 27.32
C THR A 264 -3.99 -9.04 27.55
N SER A 265 -3.74 -10.03 26.69
CA SER A 265 -4.39 -11.34 26.74
C SER A 265 -3.37 -12.47 26.68
N GLY A 266 -3.10 -13.12 27.82
CA GLY A 266 -2.17 -14.24 27.95
C GLY A 266 -2.71 -15.57 27.41
N GLU A 267 -3.25 -15.60 26.19
CA GLU A 267 -3.79 -16.82 25.57
C GLU A 267 -3.11 -17.09 24.22
N PRO A 268 -2.34 -18.19 24.08
CA PRO A 268 -1.63 -18.50 22.84
C PRO A 268 -2.61 -19.04 21.79
N ALA A 269 -2.79 -18.28 20.71
CA ALA A 269 -3.58 -18.71 19.55
C ALA A 269 -2.93 -19.94 18.87
N THR A 270 -3.69 -21.03 18.81
CA THR A 270 -3.33 -22.30 18.17
C THR A 270 -3.48 -22.22 16.65
N THR A 271 -2.43 -21.88 15.91
CA THR A 271 -2.18 -22.33 14.52
C THR A 271 -0.70 -22.07 14.16
N PRO A 272 0.07 -23.03 13.61
CA PRO A 272 1.47 -22.86 13.25
C PRO A 272 1.63 -22.12 11.91
N THR A 273 1.03 -20.94 11.78
CA THR A 273 1.41 -20.00 10.71
C THR A 273 2.60 -19.23 11.25
N ALA A 274 3.77 -19.32 10.58
CA ALA A 274 4.98 -18.61 11.00
C ALA A 274 4.63 -17.15 11.36
N PRO A 275 5.02 -16.66 12.56
CA PRO A 275 4.56 -15.37 13.03
C PRO A 275 4.97 -14.30 12.02
N LEU A 276 4.00 -13.46 11.62
CA LEU A 276 4.26 -12.32 10.76
C LEU A 276 5.34 -11.46 11.43
N THR A 277 6.48 -11.26 10.76
CA THR A 277 7.60 -10.48 11.31
C THR A 277 7.80 -9.18 10.55
N HIS A 278 8.41 -8.19 11.21
CA HIS A 278 8.85 -6.94 10.58
C HIS A 278 9.76 -7.19 9.36
N ARG A 279 10.54 -8.28 9.34
CA ARG A 279 11.37 -8.64 8.19
C ARG A 279 10.55 -9.06 6.97
N ASN A 280 9.49 -9.84 7.19
CA ASN A 280 8.60 -10.28 6.11
C ASN A 280 7.89 -9.08 5.49
N VAL A 281 7.31 -8.21 6.32
CA VAL A 281 6.65 -6.97 5.85
C VAL A 281 7.64 -6.06 5.12
N SER A 282 8.90 -5.96 5.58
CA SER A 282 9.95 -5.23 4.87
C SER A 282 10.26 -5.83 3.49
N ALA A 283 10.25 -7.16 3.35
CA ALA A 283 10.48 -7.81 2.07
C ALA A 283 9.32 -7.53 1.10
N THR A 284 8.07 -7.59 1.58
CA THR A 284 6.88 -7.23 0.81
C THR A 284 6.90 -5.77 0.36
N TYR A 285 7.29 -4.83 1.23
CA TYR A 285 7.46 -3.42 0.84
C TYR A 285 8.52 -3.26 -0.25
N ARG A 286 9.61 -4.03 -0.20
CA ARG A 286 10.68 -3.98 -1.20
C ARG A 286 10.23 -4.48 -2.57
N SER A 287 9.54 -5.61 -2.63
CA SER A 287 9.05 -6.18 -3.89
C SER A 287 8.00 -5.27 -4.53
N LEU A 288 7.00 -4.82 -3.76
CA LEU A 288 5.99 -3.89 -4.26
C LEU A 288 6.57 -2.53 -4.67
N ARG A 289 7.57 -2.01 -3.95
CA ARG A 289 8.29 -0.80 -4.41
C ARG A 289 8.92 -1.03 -5.78
N LYS A 290 9.61 -2.16 -6.00
CA LYS A 290 10.26 -2.46 -7.27
C LYS A 290 9.22 -2.52 -8.41
N ALA A 291 8.10 -3.18 -8.18
CA ALA A 291 6.99 -3.21 -9.13
C ALA A 291 6.46 -1.82 -9.50
N LEU A 292 6.31 -0.92 -8.50
CA LEU A 292 5.88 0.47 -8.72
C LEU A 292 6.93 1.32 -9.44
N GLU A 293 8.22 1.12 -9.14
CA GLU A 293 9.33 1.78 -9.86
C GLU A 293 9.38 1.34 -11.33
N ASP A 294 9.16 0.05 -11.59
CA ASP A 294 9.10 -0.55 -12.93
C ASP A 294 7.89 -0.04 -13.71
N SER A 295 6.74 0.18 -13.05
CA SER A 295 5.53 0.79 -13.64
C SER A 295 5.55 2.32 -13.76
N LYS A 296 6.65 2.98 -13.33
CA LYS A 296 6.83 4.45 -13.29
C LYS A 296 5.92 5.20 -12.29
N ASP A 297 5.33 4.52 -11.32
CA ASP A 297 4.68 5.16 -10.15
C ASP A 297 5.73 5.55 -9.11
N GLU A 298 6.54 6.57 -9.43
CA GLU A 298 7.55 7.13 -8.51
C GLU A 298 6.95 7.61 -7.16
N PRO A 299 5.76 8.24 -7.13
CA PRO A 299 5.14 8.67 -5.88
C PRO A 299 4.69 7.52 -4.99
N GLY A 300 4.08 6.50 -5.58
CA GLY A 300 3.71 5.28 -4.88
C GLY A 300 4.95 4.58 -4.32
N ALA A 301 5.99 4.41 -5.15
CA ALA A 301 7.25 3.80 -4.74
C ALA A 301 7.89 4.50 -3.52
N ALA A 302 7.80 5.84 -3.43
CA ALA A 302 8.32 6.60 -2.30
C ALA A 302 7.63 6.27 -0.96
N ASP A 303 6.31 6.09 -0.95
CA ASP A 303 5.57 5.69 0.25
C ASP A 303 5.99 4.29 0.72
N PHE A 304 6.19 3.37 -0.23
CA PHE A 304 6.63 2.00 0.03
C PHE A 304 8.09 1.94 0.49
N TYR A 305 8.95 2.79 -0.05
CA TYR A 305 10.33 2.96 0.44
C TYR A 305 10.36 3.40 1.90
N TYR A 306 9.52 4.38 2.26
CA TYR A 306 9.41 4.84 3.64
C TYR A 306 8.92 3.72 4.57
N GLY A 307 7.92 2.93 4.12
CA GLY A 307 7.44 1.72 4.80
C GLY A 307 8.54 0.68 5.01
N GLU A 308 9.30 0.36 3.96
CA GLU A 308 10.44 -0.57 4.00
C GLU A 308 11.45 -0.14 5.08
N MET A 309 11.93 1.11 5.03
CA MET A 309 12.96 1.60 5.94
C MET A 309 12.48 1.61 7.40
N GLU A 310 11.20 1.89 7.64
CA GLU A 310 10.65 1.80 8.99
C GLU A 310 10.59 0.36 9.49
N MET A 311 10.15 -0.59 8.67
CA MET A 311 10.12 -2.01 9.04
C MET A 311 11.54 -2.54 9.26
N ARG A 312 12.53 -2.14 8.45
CA ARG A 312 13.95 -2.47 8.67
C ARG A 312 14.47 -1.95 10.00
N ARG A 313 14.15 -0.69 10.34
CA ARG A 313 14.54 -0.08 11.62
C ARG A 313 13.94 -0.83 12.81
N LEU A 314 12.68 -1.26 12.70
CA LEU A 314 11.99 -2.02 13.76
C LEU A 314 12.47 -3.47 13.86
N ALA A 315 12.79 -4.10 12.72
CA ALA A 315 13.35 -5.45 12.66
C ALA A 315 14.79 -5.54 13.20
N ALA A 316 15.54 -4.44 13.17
CA ALA A 316 16.91 -4.39 13.64
C ALA A 316 16.97 -4.41 15.19
N LYS A 317 17.99 -5.12 15.72
CA LYS A 317 18.28 -5.17 17.15
C LYS A 317 18.47 -3.75 17.72
N PRO A 318 18.06 -3.47 18.97
CA PRO A 318 18.07 -2.13 19.54
C PRO A 318 19.45 -1.46 19.53
N MET A 319 20.52 -2.23 19.73
CA MET A 319 21.92 -1.75 19.74
C MET A 319 22.67 -1.99 18.42
N SER A 320 21.97 -2.33 17.32
CA SER A 320 22.62 -2.51 16.02
C SER A 320 23.01 -1.18 15.38
N VAL A 321 24.18 -1.13 14.76
CA VAL A 321 24.64 -0.01 13.92
C VAL A 321 23.61 0.31 12.83
N GLU A 322 22.95 -0.71 12.26
CA GLU A 322 21.89 -0.51 11.26
C GLU A 322 20.73 0.32 11.84
N ARG A 323 20.27 0.00 13.05
CA ARG A 323 19.17 0.74 13.68
C ARG A 323 19.57 2.16 14.02
N TRP A 324 20.80 2.36 14.50
CA TRP A 324 21.32 3.70 14.79
C TRP A 324 21.40 4.55 13.52
N LEU A 325 22.01 4.03 12.45
CA LEU A 325 22.09 4.72 11.15
C LEU A 325 20.72 5.06 10.59
N LEU A 326 19.78 4.10 10.57
CA LEU A 326 18.41 4.34 10.11
C LEU A 326 17.66 5.34 10.99
N THR A 327 17.93 5.37 12.30
CA THR A 327 17.31 6.33 13.22
C THR A 327 17.81 7.75 12.97
N VAL A 328 19.13 7.92 12.79
CA VAL A 328 19.73 9.23 12.45
C VAL A 328 19.23 9.70 11.08
N TYR A 329 19.23 8.81 10.08
CA TYR A 329 18.73 9.12 8.74
C TYR A 329 17.23 9.48 8.74
N TRP A 330 16.41 8.75 9.50
CA TRP A 330 15.01 9.10 9.73
C TRP A 330 14.88 10.47 10.39
N LEU A 331 15.64 10.74 11.46
CA LEU A 331 15.53 11.96 12.26
C LEU A 331 15.78 13.19 11.40
N ILE A 332 16.86 13.14 10.62
CA ILE A 332 17.39 14.26 9.84
C ILE A 332 16.57 14.51 8.56
N SER A 333 16.23 13.48 7.80
CA SER A 333 15.66 13.66 6.45
C SER A 333 14.35 12.93 6.20
N GLY A 334 13.83 12.19 7.19
CA GLY A 334 12.67 11.33 7.00
C GLY A 334 12.90 10.27 5.92
N TYR A 335 14.09 9.67 5.91
CA TYR A 335 14.58 8.79 4.85
C TYR A 335 14.72 9.47 3.48
N GLY A 336 15.18 10.72 3.44
CA GLY A 336 15.41 11.46 2.19
C GLY A 336 14.15 11.92 1.45
N LEU A 337 12.96 11.75 2.05
CA LEU A 337 11.68 12.09 1.44
C LEU A 337 11.08 13.40 1.96
N ARG A 338 11.66 14.02 2.99
CA ARG A 338 11.08 15.19 3.66
C ARG A 338 12.06 16.37 3.70
N ALA A 339 11.98 17.24 2.69
CA ALA A 339 12.82 18.42 2.55
C ALA A 339 12.79 19.34 3.78
N TRP A 340 11.61 19.57 4.37
CA TRP A 340 11.46 20.41 5.55
C TRP A 340 12.27 19.92 6.76
N ARG A 341 12.41 18.59 6.95
CA ARG A 341 13.20 18.04 8.06
C ARG A 341 14.69 18.30 7.85
N ALA A 342 15.17 18.14 6.62
CA ALA A 342 16.56 18.42 6.28
C ALA A 342 16.88 19.92 6.44
N LEU A 343 15.98 20.81 6.02
CA LEU A 343 16.11 22.26 6.21
C LEU A 343 16.06 22.66 7.68
N ALA A 344 15.13 22.10 8.46
CA ALA A 344 15.07 22.34 9.91
C ALA A 344 16.35 21.83 10.60
N GLY A 345 16.86 20.67 10.19
CA GLY A 345 18.16 20.15 10.64
C GLY A 345 19.31 21.09 10.32
N LEU A 346 19.32 21.69 9.12
CA LEU A 346 20.31 22.68 8.72
C LEU A 346 20.26 23.93 9.61
N VAL A 347 19.05 24.45 9.88
CA VAL A 347 18.86 25.59 10.79
C VAL A 347 19.35 25.25 12.20
N VAL A 348 19.10 24.05 12.70
CA VAL A 348 19.60 23.60 14.01
C VAL A 348 21.12 23.52 14.02
N VAL A 349 21.75 22.96 12.97
CA VAL A 349 23.22 22.92 12.84
C VAL A 349 23.80 24.33 12.85
N ILE A 350 23.22 25.27 12.10
CA ILE A 350 23.65 26.67 12.06
C ILE A 350 23.48 27.33 13.44
N ALA A 351 22.36 27.11 14.11
CA ALA A 351 22.08 27.69 15.42
C ALA A 351 23.05 27.17 16.51
N VAL A 352 23.30 25.86 16.53
CA VAL A 352 24.23 25.22 17.48
C VAL A 352 25.66 25.65 17.20
N ALA A 353 26.09 25.66 15.93
CA ALA A 353 27.43 26.14 15.57
C ALA A 353 27.61 27.62 15.88
N GLY A 354 26.62 28.46 15.54
CA GLY A 354 26.60 29.88 15.88
C GLY A 354 26.69 30.10 17.38
N TRP A 355 25.97 29.32 18.19
CA TRP A 355 26.12 29.33 19.65
C TRP A 355 27.54 28.95 20.09
N CYS A 356 28.11 27.87 19.56
CA CYS A 356 29.48 27.45 19.87
C CYS A 356 30.51 28.56 19.56
N PHE A 357 30.35 29.27 18.44
CA PHE A 357 31.24 30.36 18.05
C PHE A 357 31.10 31.65 18.89
N THR A 358 30.07 31.77 19.74
CA THR A 358 30.02 32.88 20.72
C THR A 358 31.01 32.70 21.88
N LYS A 359 31.51 31.47 22.08
CA LYS A 359 32.51 31.18 23.11
C LYS A 359 33.88 31.65 22.62
N ASP A 360 34.40 32.67 23.29
CA ASP A 360 35.75 33.23 23.14
C ASP A 360 36.86 32.17 23.13
N ALA A 361 36.72 31.11 23.94
CA ALA A 361 37.64 29.98 23.98
C ALA A 361 37.69 29.17 22.67
N TRP A 362 36.66 29.25 21.82
CA TRP A 362 36.51 28.42 20.62
C TRP A 362 36.60 29.24 19.33
N ALA A 363 36.08 30.47 19.34
CA ALA A 363 36.24 31.42 18.26
C ALA A 363 36.35 32.86 18.81
N ALA A 364 37.41 33.54 18.39
CA ALA A 364 37.68 34.93 18.75
C ALA A 364 37.86 35.78 17.50
N ARG A 365 37.61 37.07 17.62
CA ARG A 365 37.90 38.01 16.53
C ARG A 365 39.40 38.08 16.30
N THR A 366 39.85 37.99 15.05
CA THR A 366 41.25 38.22 14.70
C THR A 366 41.59 39.67 15.02
N THR A 367 42.41 39.88 16.04
CA THR A 367 42.88 41.22 16.37
C THR A 367 44.28 41.45 15.81
N THR A 368 44.44 42.53 15.05
CA THR A 368 45.75 42.97 14.57
C THR A 368 46.57 43.45 15.75
N LYS A 369 47.76 42.86 15.95
CA LYS A 369 48.71 43.33 16.96
C LYS A 369 49.19 44.72 16.55
N THR A 370 48.89 45.74 17.34
CA THR A 370 49.43 47.08 17.13
C THR A 370 50.83 47.18 17.76
N PRO A 371 51.84 47.68 17.05
CA PRO A 371 53.16 47.89 17.62
C PRO A 371 53.07 49.04 18.63
N THR A 372 53.39 48.77 19.89
CA THR A 372 53.29 49.76 20.98
C THR A 372 54.63 50.39 21.33
N SER A 373 55.75 49.69 21.05
CA SER A 373 57.07 50.29 21.12
C SER A 373 58.05 49.57 20.19
N VAL A 374 59.01 50.32 19.65
CA VAL A 374 60.12 49.78 18.85
C VAL A 374 61.40 50.08 19.62
N ASN A 375 62.14 49.02 19.96
CA ASN A 375 63.45 49.16 20.58
C ASN A 375 64.46 49.56 19.51
N LEU A 376 64.94 50.81 19.55
CA LEU A 376 65.80 51.41 18.52
C LEU A 376 67.23 50.83 18.50
N ASP A 377 67.67 50.17 19.57
CA ASP A 377 69.01 49.59 19.68
C ASP A 377 69.09 48.18 19.11
N THR A 378 67.97 47.45 19.11
CA THR A 378 67.90 46.03 18.71
C THR A 378 66.97 45.78 17.53
N GLY A 379 66.17 46.77 17.13
CA GLY A 379 65.13 46.64 16.10
C GLY A 379 63.92 45.80 16.54
N ALA A 380 63.84 45.38 17.81
CA ALA A 380 62.76 44.54 18.30
C ALA A 380 61.45 45.33 18.46
N ILE A 381 60.36 44.82 17.87
CA ILE A 381 59.03 45.42 17.94
C ILE A 381 58.25 44.73 19.06
N THR A 382 57.86 45.48 20.08
CA THR A 382 56.97 44.99 21.14
C THR A 382 55.54 45.38 20.79
N SER A 383 54.68 44.38 20.60
CA SER A 383 53.27 44.58 20.24
C SER A 383 52.37 44.03 21.32
N THR A 384 51.43 44.86 21.79
CA THR A 384 50.38 44.46 22.74
C THR A 384 49.10 44.19 21.98
N ALA A 385 48.49 43.02 22.18
CA ALA A 385 47.17 42.72 21.65
C ALA A 385 46.12 42.92 22.76
N PRO A 386 44.93 43.50 22.45
CA PRO A 386 43.81 43.49 23.38
C PRO A 386 43.34 42.04 23.65
N PRO A 387 42.68 41.78 24.79
CA PRO A 387 42.21 40.44 25.15
C PRO A 387 41.27 39.88 24.07
N PRO A 388 41.29 38.55 23.83
CA PRO A 388 40.45 37.93 22.82
C PRO A 388 38.97 38.13 23.17
N GLU A 389 38.25 38.86 22.34
CA GLU A 389 36.80 39.01 22.45
C GLU A 389 36.10 37.94 21.60
N GLY A 390 35.13 37.25 22.21
CA GLY A 390 34.24 36.33 21.51
C GLY A 390 33.41 37.04 20.42
N LEU A 391 32.87 36.26 19.50
CA LEU A 391 32.00 36.79 18.46
C LEU A 391 30.64 37.21 19.04
N SER A 392 30.11 38.35 18.58
CA SER A 392 28.72 38.71 18.87
C SER A 392 27.78 37.69 18.24
N LEU A 393 26.60 37.47 18.84
CA LEU A 393 25.62 36.47 18.38
C LEU A 393 25.33 36.60 16.87
N ALA A 394 25.10 37.82 16.38
CA ALA A 394 24.85 38.09 14.97
C ALA A 394 26.02 37.70 14.06
N ARG A 395 27.27 37.98 14.48
CA ARG A 395 28.47 37.60 13.71
C ARG A 395 28.73 36.11 13.75
N ALA A 396 28.49 35.47 14.89
CA ALA A 396 28.66 34.03 15.06
C ALA A 396 27.67 33.23 14.19
N TRP A 397 26.41 33.68 14.11
CA TRP A 397 25.40 33.07 13.25
C TRP A 397 25.67 33.32 11.76
N LEU A 398 26.07 34.54 11.38
CA LEU A 398 26.46 34.85 10.01
C LEU A 398 27.67 34.01 9.58
N PHE A 399 28.66 33.85 10.47
CA PHE A 399 29.83 33.01 10.24
C PHE A 399 29.42 31.54 10.05
N ALA A 400 28.63 30.96 10.95
CA ALA A 400 28.13 29.59 10.81
C ALA A 400 27.34 29.37 9.51
N THR A 401 26.51 30.34 9.11
CA THR A 401 25.75 30.28 7.85
C THR A 401 26.68 30.27 6.64
N GLN A 402 27.71 31.12 6.61
CA GLN A 402 28.69 31.13 5.53
C GLN A 402 29.44 29.79 5.42
N GLU A 403 29.83 29.21 6.56
CA GLU A 403 30.56 27.93 6.60
C GLU A 403 29.72 26.74 6.11
N THR A 404 28.39 26.82 6.14
CA THR A 404 27.54 25.76 5.55
C THR A 404 27.57 25.70 4.02
N VAL A 405 27.98 26.79 3.35
CA VAL A 405 27.96 26.91 1.88
C VAL A 405 29.38 26.94 1.30
N ALA A 406 30.37 27.41 2.06
CA ALA A 406 31.75 27.52 1.62
C ALA A 406 32.54 26.21 1.85
N LEU A 407 32.69 25.39 0.81
CA LEU A 407 33.46 24.13 0.88
C LEU A 407 34.97 24.36 1.07
N PHE A 408 35.51 25.45 0.52
CA PHE A 408 36.91 25.82 0.63
C PHE A 408 37.03 27.28 1.07
N ARG A 409 37.56 27.47 2.29
CA ARG A 409 37.96 28.80 2.79
C ARG A 409 39.46 28.80 3.10
N PRO A 410 40.25 29.76 2.59
CA PRO A 410 41.60 29.97 3.09
C PRO A 410 41.52 30.49 4.53
N ALA A 411 42.29 29.89 5.44
CA ALA A 411 42.39 30.36 6.81
C ALA A 411 42.78 31.85 6.86
N GLY A 412 41.99 32.68 7.57
CA GLY A 412 42.34 34.08 7.88
C GLY A 412 41.51 35.19 7.22
N LEU A 413 40.66 34.90 6.23
CA LEU A 413 39.91 35.94 5.49
C LEU A 413 38.67 36.53 6.20
N SER A 414 38.21 35.93 7.29
CA SER A 414 36.99 36.32 8.01
C SER A 414 37.21 37.31 9.16
N GLY A 415 38.46 37.61 9.51
CA GLY A 415 38.76 38.28 10.77
C GLY A 415 38.31 37.46 12.01
N VAL A 416 38.32 36.13 11.90
CA VAL A 416 38.02 35.18 12.99
C VAL A 416 39.18 34.19 13.14
N THR A 417 39.71 34.06 14.34
CA THR A 417 40.65 33.01 14.74
C THR A 417 39.90 31.92 15.49
N LEU A 418 39.96 30.68 14.97
CA LEU A 418 39.39 29.52 15.64
C LEU A 418 40.44 28.85 16.52
N ALA A 419 40.01 28.28 17.64
CA ALA A 419 40.89 27.59 18.58
C ALA A 419 40.35 26.18 18.86
N SER A 420 41.23 25.17 18.80
CA SER A 420 40.97 23.76 19.20
C SER A 420 39.59 23.23 18.78
N VAL A 421 38.61 23.28 19.69
CA VAL A 421 37.22 22.83 19.50
C VAL A 421 36.51 23.60 18.38
N GLY A 422 36.85 24.86 18.14
CA GLY A 422 36.31 25.67 17.05
C GLY A 422 36.61 25.07 15.66
N HIS A 423 37.80 24.50 15.45
CA HIS A 423 38.12 23.82 14.19
C HIS A 423 37.28 22.55 13.98
N ILE A 424 36.96 21.83 15.06
CA ILE A 424 36.11 20.64 14.99
C ILE A 424 34.68 21.02 14.62
N VAL A 425 34.14 22.09 15.23
CA VAL A 425 32.81 22.62 14.90
C VAL A 425 32.77 23.13 13.46
N ASP A 426 33.78 23.87 13.01
CA ASP A 426 33.92 24.35 11.63
C ASP A 426 33.91 23.19 10.62
N LEU A 427 34.72 22.16 10.86
CA LEU A 427 34.77 20.97 10.02
C LEU A 427 33.43 20.23 9.99
N ALA A 428 32.77 20.09 11.14
CA ALA A 428 31.46 19.43 11.22
C ALA A 428 30.38 20.19 10.41
N VAL A 429 30.34 21.51 10.51
CA VAL A 429 29.40 22.36 9.75
C VAL A 429 29.65 22.26 8.25
N ARG A 430 30.92 22.23 7.81
CA ARG A 430 31.30 22.10 6.40
C ARG A 430 30.94 20.76 5.78
N ILE A 431 30.80 19.71 6.58
CA ILE A 431 30.35 18.38 6.12
C ILE A 431 28.82 18.30 6.19
N LEU A 432 28.22 18.66 7.33
CA LEU A 432 26.79 18.53 7.56
C LEU A 432 25.96 19.50 6.70
N GLY A 433 26.43 20.72 6.48
CA GLY A 433 25.73 21.75 5.70
C GLY A 433 25.40 21.29 4.27
N PRO A 434 26.42 20.96 3.45
CA PRO A 434 26.20 20.47 2.09
C PRO A 434 25.40 19.16 2.03
N VAL A 435 25.62 18.23 2.97
CA VAL A 435 24.85 16.97 3.03
C VAL A 435 23.37 17.22 3.28
N LEU A 436 23.02 18.11 4.21
CA LEU A 436 21.63 18.47 4.52
C LEU A 436 20.95 19.20 3.34
N LEU A 437 21.68 20.10 2.67
CA LEU A 437 21.21 20.75 1.45
C LEU A 437 20.97 19.74 0.33
N ALA A 438 21.91 18.81 0.10
CA ALA A 438 21.76 17.75 -0.89
C ALA A 438 20.53 16.86 -0.61
N LEU A 439 20.31 16.48 0.66
CA LEU A 439 19.12 15.74 1.06
C LEU A 439 17.82 16.53 0.86
N ALA A 440 17.83 17.84 1.11
CA ALA A 440 16.69 18.70 0.87
C ALA A 440 16.35 18.79 -0.64
N VAL A 441 17.35 18.98 -1.49
CA VAL A 441 17.19 19.00 -2.95
C VAL A 441 16.69 17.66 -3.49
N LEU A 442 17.23 16.54 -3.01
CA LEU A 442 16.79 15.20 -3.37
C LEU A 442 15.31 14.99 -3.02
N ALA A 443 14.90 15.40 -1.81
CA ALA A 443 13.52 15.29 -1.37
C ALA A 443 12.56 16.16 -2.19
N ILE A 444 12.99 17.38 -2.60
CA ILE A 444 12.20 18.25 -3.49
C ILE A 444 12.04 17.59 -4.86
N ARG A 445 13.13 17.06 -5.44
CA ARG A 445 13.09 16.35 -6.73
C ARG A 445 12.12 15.18 -6.71
N ASN A 446 12.15 14.37 -5.66
CA ASN A 446 11.23 13.24 -5.52
C ASN A 446 9.77 13.69 -5.39
N ARG A 447 9.52 14.87 -4.81
CA ARG A 447 8.18 15.45 -4.72
C ARG A 447 7.69 16.08 -6.02
N THR A 448 8.57 16.66 -6.85
CA THR A 448 8.20 17.24 -8.14
C THR A 448 7.95 16.20 -9.23
N LYS A 449 8.43 14.98 -9.02
CA LYS A 449 8.15 13.83 -9.89
C LYS A 449 6.83 13.12 -9.56
N ARG A 450 6.10 13.62 -8.56
CA ARG A 450 4.75 13.25 -8.23
C ARG A 450 3.76 14.14 -8.94
#